data_AF-K1TAC9-F1
#
_entry.id   AF-K1TAC9-F1
#
_cell.length_a   1.000
_cell.length_b   1.000
_cell.length_c   1.000
_cell.angle_alpha   90.00
_cell.angle_beta   90.00
_cell.angle_gamma   90.00
#
_symmetry.space_group_name_H-M   'P 1'
#
loop_
_entity.id
_entity.type
_entity.pdbx_description
1 polymer ?
#
loop_
_entity_poly.entity_id
_entity_poly.type
_entity_poly.pdbx_seq_one_letter_code
_entity_poly.pdbx_strand_id
1 'polypeptide(L)'
;GNNGHIGFNEPGEAFEKETHCVKLTESTVKANSRFFDTIDEVPKEAYTMGIKAIMQAKKIVVVVSGEGKAEIAKKAFFGPVTPKVPASVLQLHNDVTVIMCK
;
A
#
# COMPACT_ATOMS: atom_id res chain seq x y z
N GLY A 1 -3.70 -1.49 0.24
CA GLY A 1 -3.87 -2.94 0.04
C GLY A 1 -4.91 -3.57 0.96
N ASN A 2 -5.19 -4.87 0.81
CA ASN A 2 -6.03 -5.64 1.76
C ASN A 2 -5.32 -5.88 3.11
N ASN A 3 -3.99 -5.77 3.11
CA ASN A 3 -3.10 -5.93 4.26
C ASN A 3 -2.45 -4.61 4.69
N GLY A 4 -2.93 -3.47 4.18
CA GLY A 4 -2.46 -2.15 4.59
C GLY A 4 -1.25 -1.63 3.83
N HIS A 5 -0.80 -2.32 2.76
CA HIS A 5 0.23 -1.75 1.89
C HIS A 5 -0.23 -0.43 1.25
N ILE A 6 0.72 0.45 0.94
CA ILE A 6 0.56 1.65 0.10
C ILE A 6 1.63 1.62 -1.00
N GLY A 7 1.24 1.82 -2.26
CA GLY A 7 2.08 1.38 -3.39
C GLY A 7 2.35 -0.13 -3.30
N PHE A 8 3.59 -0.55 -3.50
CA PHE A 8 4.04 -1.92 -3.22
C PHE A 8 4.84 -2.04 -1.91
N ASN A 9 4.70 -1.09 -0.98
CA ASN A 9 5.30 -1.21 0.35
C ASN A 9 4.48 -2.23 1.17
N GLU A 10 4.86 -3.50 1.10
CA GLU A 10 4.22 -4.62 1.79
C GLU A 10 4.55 -4.64 3.30
N PRO A 11 3.75 -5.33 4.14
CA PRO A 11 4.07 -5.56 5.54
C PRO A 11 5.46 -6.16 5.75
N GLY A 12 6.26 -5.55 6.64
CA GLY A 12 7.65 -5.93 6.86
C GLY A 12 8.13 -5.73 8.29
N GLU A 13 9.45 -5.75 8.49
CA GLU A 13 10.09 -5.41 9.78
C GLU A 13 10.42 -3.92 9.90
N ALA A 14 10.52 -3.22 8.77
CA ALA A 14 10.87 -1.80 8.71
C ALA A 14 10.06 -1.09 7.62
N PHE A 15 9.92 0.24 7.75
CA PHE A 15 9.39 1.07 6.69
C PHE A 15 10.49 1.31 5.64
N GLU A 16 10.30 0.78 4.44
CA GLU A 16 11.23 1.03 3.34
C GLU A 16 11.20 2.51 2.95
N LYS A 17 12.33 3.19 3.09
CA LYS A 17 12.39 4.65 3.01
C LYS A 17 12.43 5.11 1.56
N GLU A 18 13.29 4.50 0.76
CA GLU A 18 13.62 4.95 -0.59
C GLU A 18 12.85 4.18 -1.65
N THR A 19 12.86 4.72 -2.87
CA THR A 19 12.33 3.99 -4.03
C THR A 19 13.15 2.71 -4.22
N HIS A 20 12.46 1.57 -4.32
CA HIS A 20 13.13 0.27 -4.40
C HIS A 20 12.38 -0.66 -5.35
N CYS A 21 13.09 -1.68 -5.83
CA CYS A 21 12.51 -2.76 -6.63
C CYS A 21 11.87 -3.79 -5.67
N VAL A 22 10.64 -4.18 -5.96
CA VAL A 22 9.90 -5.22 -5.25
C VAL A 22 9.62 -6.39 -6.19
N LYS A 23 9.63 -7.61 -5.65
CA LYS A 23 9.08 -8.77 -6.34
C LYS A 23 7.58 -8.80 -6.13
N LEU A 24 6.82 -8.91 -7.21
CA LEU A 24 5.37 -9.02 -7.12
C LEU A 24 4.99 -10.36 -6.51
N THR A 25 4.02 -10.34 -5.60
CA THR A 25 3.44 -11.58 -5.06
C THR A 25 2.70 -12.33 -6.16
N GLU A 26 2.58 -13.65 -6.04
CA GLU A 26 1.76 -14.44 -6.99
C GLU A 26 0.32 -13.92 -7.10
N SER A 27 -0.25 -13.45 -5.98
CA SER A 27 -1.59 -12.84 -5.97
C SER A 27 -1.64 -11.55 -6.79
N THR A 28 -0.58 -10.74 -6.77
CA THR A 28 -0.47 -9.52 -7.58
C THR A 28 -0.31 -9.85 -9.05
N VAL A 29 0.54 -10.83 -9.37
CA VAL A 29 0.71 -11.33 -10.75
C VAL A 29 -0.62 -11.83 -11.30
N LYS A 30 -1.35 -12.67 -10.54
CA LYS A 30 -2.68 -13.16 -10.93
C LYS A 30 -3.73 -12.04 -11.03
N ALA A 31 -3.70 -11.04 -10.16
CA ALA A 31 -4.62 -9.91 -10.23
C ALA A 31 -4.37 -9.02 -11.46
N ASN A 32 -3.10 -8.90 -11.87
CA ASN A 32 -2.69 -8.10 -13.01
C ASN A 32 -2.80 -8.85 -14.34
N SER A 33 -2.86 -10.18 -14.35
CA SER A 33 -2.93 -10.98 -15.60
C SER A 33 -4.13 -10.63 -16.47
N ARG A 34 -5.20 -10.05 -15.91
CA ARG A 34 -6.34 -9.52 -16.69
C ARG A 34 -5.97 -8.39 -17.66
N PHE A 35 -4.78 -7.81 -17.54
CA PHE A 35 -4.28 -6.72 -18.38
C PHE A 35 -3.25 -7.19 -19.42
N PHE A 36 -2.96 -8.49 -19.49
CA PHE A 36 -1.97 -9.10 -20.38
C PHE A 36 -2.59 -10.30 -21.10
N ASP A 37 -2.04 -10.69 -22.25
CA ASP A 37 -2.59 -11.80 -23.04
C ASP A 37 -2.26 -13.16 -22.39
N THR A 38 -1.11 -13.24 -21.72
CA THR A 38 -0.67 -14.43 -20.98
C THR A 38 -0.11 -14.07 -19.61
N ILE A 39 -0.10 -15.04 -18.68
CA ILE A 39 0.45 -14.82 -17.34
C ILE A 39 1.97 -14.62 -17.36
N ASP A 40 2.66 -15.17 -18.36
CA ASP A 40 4.12 -15.08 -18.51
C ASP A 40 4.59 -13.68 -18.94
N GLU A 41 3.70 -12.88 -19.52
CA GLU A 41 3.95 -11.47 -19.88
C GLU A 41 3.83 -10.52 -18.69
N VAL A 42 3.23 -10.96 -17.59
CA VAL A 42 3.05 -10.11 -16.40
C VAL A 42 4.43 -9.88 -15.75
N PRO A 43 4.86 -8.61 -15.56
CA PRO A 43 6.10 -8.31 -14.88
C PRO A 43 6.18 -8.96 -13.50
N LYS A 44 7.33 -9.55 -13.17
CA LYS A 44 7.56 -10.19 -11.86
C LYS A 44 8.11 -9.22 -10.81
N GLU A 45 8.51 -8.03 -11.25
CA GLU A 45 9.09 -6.99 -10.42
C GLU A 45 8.47 -5.63 -10.75
N ALA A 46 8.47 -4.74 -9.76
CA ALA A 46 8.03 -3.36 -9.93
C ALA A 46 8.89 -2.42 -9.09
N TYR A 47 9.06 -1.18 -9.55
CA TYR A 47 9.62 -0.11 -8.72
C TYR A 47 8.47 0.61 -8.00
N THR A 48 8.63 0.80 -6.70
CA THR A 48 7.67 1.55 -5.87
C THR A 48 8.37 2.69 -5.15
N MET A 49 7.67 3.81 -4.98
CA MET A 49 8.12 4.86 -4.07
C MET A 49 8.15 4.32 -2.65
N GLY A 50 9.22 4.61 -1.92
CA GLY A 50 9.32 4.31 -0.50
C GLY A 50 8.47 5.24 0.36
N ILE A 51 8.31 4.86 1.62
CA ILE A 51 7.51 5.56 2.63
C ILE A 51 7.99 7.00 2.83
N LYS A 52 9.30 7.28 2.77
CA LYS A 52 9.82 8.66 2.93
C LYS A 52 9.25 9.58 1.86
N ALA A 53 9.24 9.14 0.60
CA ALA A 53 8.75 9.95 -0.50
C ALA A 53 7.24 10.21 -0.39
N ILE A 54 6.47 9.21 0.05
CA ILE A 54 5.02 9.37 0.32
C ILE A 54 4.79 10.38 1.45
N MET A 55 5.53 10.26 2.56
CA MET A 55 5.39 11.13 3.74
C MET A 55 5.93 12.55 3.54
N GLN A 56 6.65 12.81 2.44
CA GLN A 56 7.11 14.16 2.06
C GLN A 56 6.06 14.94 1.25
N ALA A 57 4.94 14.32 0.88
CA ALA A 57 3.84 15.03 0.24
C ALA A 57 3.34 16.16 1.15
N LYS A 58 2.83 17.26 0.56
CA LYS A 58 2.21 18.32 1.38
C LYS A 58 0.85 17.89 1.93
N LYS A 59 0.13 17.05 1.18
CA LYS A 59 -1.18 16.49 1.50
C LYS A 59 -1.29 15.09 0.94
N ILE A 60 -1.93 14.19 1.68
CA ILE A 60 -2.19 12.82 1.25
C ILE A 60 -3.69 12.59 1.24
N VAL A 61 -4.22 12.08 0.12
CA VAL A 61 -5.61 11.63 0.02
C VAL A 61 -5.60 10.12 -0.15
N VAL A 62 -6.21 9.40 0.80
CA VAL A 62 -6.35 7.96 0.77
C VAL A 62 -7.80 7.60 0.46
N VAL A 63 -8.03 6.85 -0.62
CA VAL A 63 -9.35 6.33 -0.96
C VAL A 63 -9.44 4.87 -0.52
N VAL A 64 -10.46 4.56 0.27
CA VAL A 64 -10.75 3.21 0.76
C VAL A 64 -12.18 2.85 0.36
N SER A 65 -12.34 1.83 -0.46
CA SER A 65 -13.65 1.40 -0.98
C SER A 65 -13.82 -0.11 -0.82
N GLY A 66 -15.04 -0.52 -0.47
CA GLY A 66 -15.44 -1.91 -0.29
C GLY A 66 -15.37 -2.35 1.17
N GLU A 67 -16.41 -3.07 1.61
CA GLU A 67 -16.51 -3.62 2.97
C GLU A 67 -15.29 -4.47 3.38
N GLY A 68 -14.69 -5.19 2.44
CA GLY A 68 -13.48 -5.99 2.66
C GLY A 68 -12.24 -5.17 3.12
N LYS A 69 -12.31 -3.83 3.09
CA LYS A 69 -11.26 -2.94 3.57
C LYS A 69 -11.50 -2.40 4.98
N ALA A 70 -12.67 -2.61 5.58
CA ALA A 70 -13.03 -1.98 6.85
C ALA A 70 -12.05 -2.32 7.98
N GLU A 71 -11.74 -3.61 8.15
CA GLU A 71 -10.82 -4.07 9.21
C GLU A 71 -9.40 -3.53 9.02
N ILE A 72 -8.90 -3.51 7.78
CA ILE A 72 -7.55 -3.03 7.54
C ILE A 72 -7.45 -1.51 7.65
N ALA A 73 -8.50 -0.78 7.26
CA ALA A 73 -8.59 0.67 7.48
C ALA A 73 -8.59 1.00 8.97
N LYS A 74 -9.34 0.24 9.78
CA LYS A 74 -9.34 0.38 11.24
C LYS A 74 -7.93 0.17 11.81
N LYS A 75 -7.23 -0.89 11.40
CA LYS A 75 -5.84 -1.14 11.83
C LYS A 75 -4.88 -0.04 11.38
N ALA A 76 -5.05 0.48 10.17
CA ALA A 76 -4.19 1.52 9.62
C ALA A 76 -4.35 2.86 10.35
N PHE A 77 -5.56 3.28 10.72
CA PHE A 77 -5.79 4.63 11.27
C PHE A 77 -6.06 4.68 12.78
N PHE A 78 -6.38 3.55 13.41
CA PHE A 78 -6.65 3.47 14.85
C PHE A 78 -5.82 2.40 15.57
N GLY A 79 -4.98 1.66 14.84
CA GLY A 79 -4.00 0.73 15.41
C GLY A 79 -2.64 1.39 15.68
N PRO A 80 -1.67 0.62 16.22
CA PRO A 80 -0.31 1.12 16.41
C PRO A 80 0.36 1.47 15.08
N VAL A 81 1.23 2.46 15.08
CA VAL A 81 2.12 2.74 13.95
C VAL A 81 3.17 1.64 13.86
N THR A 82 3.10 0.81 12.81
CA THR A 82 3.96 -0.37 12.64
C THR A 82 4.22 -0.70 11.17
N PRO A 83 5.44 -1.14 10.80
CA PRO A 83 5.74 -1.68 9.47
C PRO A 83 4.91 -2.90 9.08
N LYS A 84 4.26 -3.57 10.04
CA LYS A 84 3.31 -4.66 9.77
C LYS A 84 2.00 -4.19 9.13
N VAL A 85 1.69 -2.89 9.22
CA VAL A 85 0.57 -2.23 8.54
C VAL A 85 1.12 -0.93 7.94
N PRO A 86 1.73 -0.97 6.74
CA PRO A 86 2.47 0.17 6.19
C PRO A 86 1.69 1.49 6.16
N ALA A 87 0.39 1.45 5.84
CA ALA A 87 -0.50 2.62 5.88
C ALA A 87 -0.61 3.28 7.27
N SER A 88 -0.25 2.60 8.36
CA SER A 88 -0.27 3.17 9.71
C SER A 88 0.72 4.32 9.91
N VAL A 89 1.78 4.39 9.10
CA VAL A 89 2.72 5.53 9.12
C VAL A 89 2.03 6.85 8.77
N LEU A 90 0.92 6.80 8.03
CA LEU A 90 0.17 7.99 7.63
C LEU A 90 -0.45 8.72 8.83
N GLN A 91 -0.61 8.05 9.97
CA GLN A 91 -1.04 8.70 11.23
C GLN A 91 -0.05 9.80 11.68
N LEU A 92 1.20 9.73 11.24
CA LEU A 92 2.25 10.69 11.58
C LEU A 92 2.33 11.87 10.59
N HIS A 93 1.52 11.88 9.55
CA HIS A 93 1.56 12.92 8.53
C HIS A 93 0.63 14.09 8.90
N ASN A 94 1.09 15.32 8.67
CA ASN A 94 0.40 16.53 9.13
C ASN A 94 -0.93 16.83 8.43
N ASP A 95 -1.13 16.34 7.20
CA ASP A 95 -2.35 16.57 6.41
C ASP A 95 -2.73 15.31 5.61
N VAL A 96 -3.60 14.49 6.19
CA VAL A 96 -4.15 13.28 5.56
C VAL A 96 -5.66 13.34 5.54
N THR A 97 -6.25 13.17 4.36
CA THR A 97 -7.70 12.98 4.19
C THR A 97 -7.96 11.53 3.79
N VAL A 98 -8.82 10.85 4.54
CA VAL A 98 -9.25 9.49 4.22
C VAL A 98 -10.70 9.54 3.75
N ILE A 99 -10.93 9.11 2.51
CA ILE A 99 -12.26 9.02 1.90
C ILE A 99 -12.67 7.55 1.94
N MET A 100 -13.71 7.23 2.71
CA MET A 100 -14.24 5.88 2.85
C MET A 100 -15.59 5.75 2.17
N CYS A 101 -15.72 4.75 1.31
CA CYS A 101 -16.99 4.37 0.68
C CYS A 101 -17.31 2.92 1.02
N LYS A 102 -18.61 2.61 1.14
CA LYS A 102 -19.09 1.23 1.26
C LYS A 102 -18.68 0.40 0.04
#